data_AF-A0A0B2VEZ9-F1
#
_entry.id   AF-A0A0B2VEZ9-F1
#
_cell.length_a   1.000
_cell.length_b   1.000
_cell.length_c   1.000
_cell.angle_alpha   90.00
_cell.angle_beta   90.00
_cell.angle_gamma   90.00
#
_symmetry.space_group_name_H-M   'P 1'
#
loop_
_entity.id
_entity.type
_entity.pdbx_description
1 polymer ?
#
loop_
_entity_poly.entity_id
_entity_poly.type
_entity_poly.pdbx_seq_one_letter_code
_entity_poly.pdbx_strand_id
1 'polypeptide(L)'
;MAVVKSLSYLDEKVAPMVDRIIDIWDNLSDAKTLDNLHTAIGIPPVLVHGDLWIGNVISKQRVGKRTLAAIVDWQMAHPGCAAEDIKRYPERVDELVAVMREKAIGLLEDILDYYALNTEKNA
;
A
#
# COMPACT_ATOMS: atom_id res chain seq x y z
N MET A 1 -11.30 -6.47 -18.18
CA MET A 1 -12.59 -5.74 -18.28
C MET A 1 -13.74 -6.35 -17.49
N ALA A 2 -13.95 -7.67 -17.49
CA ALA A 2 -15.08 -8.30 -16.76
C ALA A 2 -15.16 -7.92 -15.27
N VAL A 3 -14.01 -7.89 -14.56
CA VAL A 3 -13.94 -7.47 -13.15
C VAL A 3 -14.37 -6.02 -12.96
N VAL A 4 -13.85 -5.08 -13.75
CA VAL A 4 -14.20 -3.65 -13.65
C VAL A 4 -15.67 -3.42 -13.99
N LYS A 5 -16.20 -4.11 -15.01
CA LYS A 5 -17.62 -4.01 -15.38
C LYS A 5 -18.54 -4.59 -14.30
N SER A 6 -18.08 -5.56 -13.50
CA SER A 6 -18.87 -6.08 -12.38
C SER A 6 -19.08 -5.05 -11.25
N LEU A 7 -18.23 -4.01 -11.17
CA LEU A 7 -18.35 -2.96 -10.18
C LEU A 7 -19.56 -2.04 -10.42
N SER A 8 -20.13 -2.01 -11.63
CA SER A 8 -21.29 -1.16 -11.94
C SER A 8 -22.54 -1.56 -11.16
N TYR A 9 -22.60 -2.80 -10.68
CA TYR A 9 -23.72 -3.31 -9.88
C TYR A 9 -23.62 -2.99 -8.39
N LEU A 10 -22.55 -2.34 -7.93
CA LEU A 10 -22.35 -2.04 -6.52
C LEU A 10 -23.27 -0.92 -6.02
N ASP A 11 -23.55 0.08 -6.86
CA ASP A 11 -24.39 1.24 -6.52
C ASP A 11 -24.82 1.98 -7.81
N GLU A 12 -26.01 2.59 -7.82
CA GLU A 12 -26.53 3.35 -8.96
C GLU A 12 -25.63 4.51 -9.38
N LYS A 13 -24.87 5.10 -8.45
CA LYS A 13 -23.90 6.17 -8.72
C LYS A 13 -22.58 5.66 -9.28
N VAL A 14 -22.25 4.38 -9.04
CA VAL A 14 -20.99 3.77 -9.47
C VAL A 14 -21.06 3.32 -10.93
N ALA A 15 -22.23 2.87 -11.40
CA ALA A 15 -22.43 2.46 -12.79
C ALA A 15 -21.94 3.48 -13.84
N PRO A 16 -22.34 4.76 -13.82
CA PRO A 16 -21.87 5.74 -14.81
C PRO A 16 -20.36 6.04 -14.68
N MET A 17 -19.75 5.81 -13.51
CA MET A 17 -18.31 5.98 -13.33
C MET A 17 -17.53 4.81 -13.95
N VAL A 18 -18.04 3.59 -13.79
CA VAL A 18 -17.46 2.39 -14.41
C VAL A 18 -17.49 2.47 -15.93
N ASP A 19 -18.60 2.92 -16.51
CA ASP A 19 -18.71 3.10 -17.97
C ASP A 19 -17.66 4.10 -18.48
N ARG A 20 -17.50 5.24 -17.80
CA ARG A 20 -16.45 6.22 -18.14
C ARG A 20 -15.03 5.67 -18.00
N ILE A 21 -14.76 4.83 -17.01
CA ILE A 21 -13.45 4.19 -16.81
C ILE A 21 -13.16 3.20 -17.94
N ILE A 22 -14.17 2.46 -18.40
CA ILE A 22 -14.05 1.55 -19.55
C ILE A 22 -13.68 2.34 -20.81
N ASP A 23 -14.33 3.48 -21.05
CA ASP A 23 -14.08 4.32 -22.23
C ASP A 23 -12.67 4.92 -22.28
N ILE A 24 -12.04 5.14 -21.13
CA ILE A 24 -10.68 5.68 -21.02
C ILE A 24 -9.63 4.62 -20.63
N TRP A 25 -10.01 3.33 -20.67
CA TRP A 25 -9.21 2.23 -20.14
C TRP A 25 -7.79 2.18 -20.70
N ASP A 26 -7.64 2.33 -22.02
CA ASP A 26 -6.33 2.25 -22.66
C ASP A 26 -5.38 3.35 -22.19
N ASN A 27 -5.91 4.55 -21.90
CA ASN A 27 -5.15 5.66 -21.34
C ASN A 27 -4.82 5.46 -19.86
N LEU A 28 -5.68 4.76 -19.10
CA LEU A 28 -5.42 4.41 -17.71
C LEU A 28 -4.48 3.20 -17.56
N SER A 29 -4.43 2.31 -18.55
CA SER A 29 -3.66 1.07 -18.48
C SER A 29 -2.14 1.26 -18.53
N ASP A 30 -1.66 2.49 -18.77
CA ASP A 30 -0.27 2.85 -18.57
C ASP A 30 0.09 2.75 -17.08
N ALA A 31 0.95 1.80 -16.74
CA ALA A 31 1.37 1.52 -15.36
C ALA A 31 1.87 2.79 -14.65
N LYS A 32 2.58 3.67 -15.35
CA LYS A 32 3.04 4.95 -14.79
C LYS A 32 1.88 5.88 -14.44
N THR A 33 0.80 5.86 -15.20
CA THR A 33 -0.37 6.71 -14.96
C THR A 33 -1.13 6.24 -13.73
N LEU A 34 -1.31 4.93 -13.54
CA LEU A 34 -1.92 4.38 -12.33
C LEU A 34 -1.04 4.60 -11.09
N ASP A 35 0.26 4.34 -11.20
CA ASP A 35 1.22 4.52 -10.12
C ASP A 35 1.27 5.98 -9.63
N ASN A 36 1.05 6.96 -10.52
CA ASN A 36 1.09 8.39 -10.19
C ASN A 36 -0.29 9.05 -10.00
N LEU A 37 -1.39 8.30 -10.12
CA LEU A 37 -2.75 8.85 -10.03
C LEU A 37 -2.97 9.60 -8.70
N HIS A 38 -2.46 9.04 -7.60
CA HIS A 38 -2.51 9.65 -6.27
C HIS A 38 -1.89 11.07 -6.27
N THR A 39 -0.73 11.24 -6.91
CA THR A 39 -0.07 12.54 -7.06
C THR A 39 -0.88 13.48 -7.94
N ALA A 40 -1.44 12.99 -9.05
CA ALA A 40 -2.25 13.79 -9.97
C ALA A 40 -3.53 14.34 -9.32
N ILE A 41 -4.11 13.63 -8.35
CA ILE A 41 -5.29 14.07 -7.59
C ILE A 41 -4.93 14.81 -6.28
N GLY A 42 -3.64 15.11 -6.06
CA GLY A 42 -3.16 15.90 -4.91
C GLY A 42 -3.06 15.12 -3.60
N ILE A 43 -3.09 13.78 -3.65
CA ILE A 43 -2.85 12.93 -2.48
C ILE A 43 -1.35 12.62 -2.44
N PRO A 44 -0.63 12.99 -1.36
CA PRO A 44 0.78 12.64 -1.24
C PRO A 44 0.95 11.12 -1.15
N PRO A 45 1.93 10.53 -1.88
CA PRO A 45 2.22 9.11 -1.76
C PRO A 45 2.63 8.76 -0.33
N VAL A 46 2.18 7.60 0.13
CA VAL A 46 2.71 6.95 1.32
C VAL A 46 3.29 5.60 0.94
N LEU A 47 4.16 5.05 1.80
CA LEU A 47 4.59 3.66 1.66
C LEU A 47 3.40 2.75 1.94
N VAL A 48 3.02 1.96 0.94
CA VAL A 48 1.99 0.93 1.02
C VAL A 48 2.68 -0.44 1.02
N HIS A 49 2.22 -1.37 1.86
CA HIS A 49 2.68 -2.75 1.90
C HIS A 49 2.25 -3.53 0.66
N GLY A 50 1.06 -3.26 0.14
CA GLY A 50 0.52 -3.81 -1.11
C GLY A 50 -0.16 -5.17 -0.95
N ASP A 51 0.32 -6.00 -0.03
CA ASP A 51 -0.28 -7.30 0.29
C ASP A 51 -0.57 -7.51 1.80
N LEU A 52 -1.25 -6.55 2.44
CA LEU A 52 -1.50 -6.59 3.89
C LEU A 52 -2.71 -7.46 4.27
N TRP A 53 -2.65 -8.77 4.04
CA TRP A 53 -3.67 -9.73 4.50
C TRP A 53 -3.23 -10.43 5.81
N ILE A 54 -4.13 -11.20 6.43
CA ILE A 54 -3.89 -11.75 7.79
C ILE A 54 -2.67 -12.68 7.88
N GLY A 55 -2.29 -13.33 6.78
CA GLY A 55 -1.08 -14.15 6.70
C GLY A 55 0.21 -13.35 6.91
N ASN A 56 0.20 -12.07 6.58
CA ASN A 56 1.34 -11.15 6.67
C ASN A 56 1.32 -10.29 7.96
N VAL A 57 0.35 -10.54 8.85
CA VAL A 57 0.16 -9.80 10.11
C VAL A 57 0.41 -10.73 11.29
N ILE A 58 1.59 -10.62 11.91
CA ILE A 58 1.95 -11.42 13.09
C ILE A 58 1.42 -10.72 14.33
N SER A 59 0.59 -11.43 15.09
CA SER A 59 0.03 -10.94 16.35
C SER A 59 0.63 -11.69 17.55
N LYS A 60 0.90 -10.97 18.64
CA LYS A 60 1.28 -11.56 19.91
C LYS A 60 0.06 -11.61 20.82
N GLN A 61 -0.19 -12.76 21.44
CA GLN A 61 -1.27 -12.92 22.40
C GLN A 61 -0.69 -12.97 23.82
N ARG A 62 -1.18 -12.08 24.69
CA ARG A 62 -0.91 -12.12 26.13
C ARG A 62 -2.23 -11.90 26.86
N VAL A 63 -2.59 -12.85 27.74
CA VAL A 63 -3.76 -12.86 28.64
C VAL A 63 -4.90 -11.92 28.18
N GLY A 64 -5.78 -12.42 27.31
CA GLY A 64 -6.97 -11.70 26.86
C GLY A 64 -6.73 -10.57 25.85
N LYS A 65 -5.49 -10.14 25.60
CA LYS A 65 -5.15 -9.09 24.64
C LYS A 65 -4.32 -9.65 23.48
N ARG A 66 -4.74 -9.32 22.25
CA ARG A 66 -3.98 -9.56 21.02
C ARG A 66 -3.42 -8.23 20.55
N THR A 67 -2.11 -8.12 20.43
CA THR A 67 -1.42 -6.91 19.94
C THR A 67 -0.66 -7.23 18.66
N LEU A 68 -0.55 -6.25 17.75
CA LEU A 68 0.34 -6.39 16.59
C LEU A 68 1.78 -6.61 17.05
N ALA A 69 2.48 -7.57 16.44
CA ALA A 69 3.87 -7.87 16.74
C ALA A 69 4.79 -7.55 15.55
N ALA A 70 4.36 -7.87 14.33
CA ALA A 70 5.10 -7.54 13.12
C ALA A 70 4.20 -7.56 11.88
N ILE A 71 4.65 -6.86 10.85
CA ILE A 71 4.17 -6.98 9.46
C ILE A 71 5.35 -7.53 8.64
N VAL A 72 5.10 -8.56 7.83
CA VAL A 72 6.11 -9.28 7.06
C VAL A 72 5.69 -9.39 5.59
N ASP A 73 6.62 -9.84 4.74
CA ASP A 73 6.41 -10.02 3.30
C ASP A 73 6.19 -8.72 2.51
N TRP A 74 7.20 -7.85 2.58
CA TRP A 74 7.21 -6.50 1.98
C TRP A 74 7.53 -6.47 0.48
N GLN A 75 7.56 -7.61 -0.21
CA GLN A 75 7.98 -7.69 -1.61
C GLN A 75 7.07 -6.92 -2.59
N MET A 76 5.84 -6.61 -2.17
CA MET A 76 4.86 -5.83 -2.93
C MET A 76 4.81 -4.35 -2.51
N ALA A 77 5.76 -3.89 -1.68
CA ALA A 77 5.73 -2.52 -1.17
C ALA A 77 5.98 -1.48 -2.28
N HIS A 78 5.18 -0.40 -2.29
CA HIS A 78 5.22 0.62 -3.33
C HIS A 78 4.69 1.98 -2.82
N PRO A 79 4.95 3.09 -3.54
CA PRO A 79 4.28 4.36 -3.29
C PRO A 79 2.81 4.25 -3.68
N GLY A 80 1.89 4.55 -2.77
CA GLY A 80 0.46 4.44 -3.04
C GLY A 80 -0.39 5.24 -2.06
N CYS A 81 -1.63 4.80 -1.87
CA CYS A 81 -2.58 5.40 -0.95
C CYS A 81 -2.73 4.58 0.33
N ALA A 82 -2.71 5.23 1.51
CA ALA A 82 -2.87 4.58 2.81
C ALA A 82 -4.15 3.72 2.91
N ALA A 83 -5.19 4.07 2.15
CA ALA A 83 -6.46 3.35 2.11
C ALA A 83 -6.31 1.90 1.60
N GLU A 84 -5.27 1.60 0.82
CA GLU A 84 -5.02 0.27 0.27
C GLU A 84 -4.79 -0.78 1.37
N ASP A 85 -4.07 -0.40 2.42
CA ASP A 85 -3.77 -1.24 3.57
C ASP A 85 -4.78 -1.08 4.71
N ILE A 86 -5.16 0.17 5.03
CA ILE A 86 -6.00 0.49 6.18
C ILE A 86 -7.40 -0.12 6.07
N LYS A 87 -7.98 -0.21 4.86
CA LYS A 87 -9.33 -0.77 4.65
C LYS A 87 -9.49 -2.19 5.19
N ARG A 88 -8.39 -2.93 5.36
CA ARG A 88 -8.40 -4.32 5.81
C ARG A 88 -8.51 -4.44 7.34
N TYR A 89 -8.11 -3.40 8.09
CA TYR A 89 -8.14 -3.37 9.56
C TYR A 89 -8.44 -1.96 10.10
N PRO A 90 -9.64 -1.42 9.85
CA PRO A 90 -10.00 -0.05 10.25
C PRO A 90 -9.96 0.17 11.77
N GLU A 91 -10.06 -0.88 12.57
CA GLU A 91 -9.98 -0.83 14.04
C GLU A 91 -8.55 -0.87 14.59
N ARG A 92 -7.54 -1.05 13.72
CA ARG A 92 -6.12 -1.22 14.12
C ARG A 92 -5.17 -0.25 13.42
N VAL A 93 -5.69 0.84 12.86
CA VAL A 93 -4.91 1.80 12.07
C VAL A 93 -3.68 2.29 12.83
N ASP A 94 -3.84 2.68 14.08
CA ASP A 94 -2.73 3.22 14.88
C ASP A 94 -1.61 2.20 15.09
N GLU A 95 -1.95 0.93 15.35
CA GLU A 95 -0.97 -0.15 15.50
C GLU A 95 -0.24 -0.41 14.18
N LEU A 96 -0.98 -0.47 13.06
CA LEU A 96 -0.42 -0.72 11.73
C LEU A 96 0.52 0.41 11.31
N VAL A 97 0.10 1.66 11.45
CA VAL A 97 0.90 2.84 11.09
C VAL A 97 2.19 2.87 11.91
N ALA A 98 2.15 2.53 13.20
CA ALA A 98 3.34 2.48 14.04
C ALA A 98 4.37 1.45 13.54
N VAL A 99 3.93 0.22 13.24
CA VAL A 99 4.83 -0.84 12.74
C VAL A 99 5.35 -0.53 11.34
N MET A 100 4.50 0.01 10.46
CA MET A 100 4.92 0.45 9.13
C MET A 100 5.99 1.53 9.20
N ARG A 101 5.82 2.50 10.10
CA ARG A 101 6.80 3.57 10.33
C ARG A 101 8.15 3.01 10.78
N GLU A 102 8.15 2.10 11.76
CA GLU A 102 9.37 1.46 12.25
C GLU A 102 10.12 0.72 11.13
N LYS A 103 9.39 -0.05 10.30
CA LYS A 103 9.98 -0.78 9.17
C LYS A 103 10.50 0.13 8.06
N ALA A 104 9.77 1.21 7.74
CA ALA A 104 10.23 2.19 6.77
C ALA A 104 11.54 2.87 7.21
N ILE A 105 11.64 3.25 8.49
CA ILE A 105 12.85 3.84 9.05
C ILE A 105 14.02 2.85 8.96
N GLY A 106 13.84 1.61 9.42
CA GLY A 106 14.91 0.60 9.36
C GLY A 106 15.39 0.31 7.94
N LEU A 107 14.49 0.24 6.96
CA LEU A 107 14.88 0.05 5.55
C LEU A 107 15.69 1.25 5.01
N LEU A 108 15.31 2.47 5.39
CA LEU A 108 16.07 3.67 5.00
C LEU A 108 17.46 3.68 5.63
N GLU A 109 17.57 3.31 6.91
CA GLU A 109 18.86 3.15 7.61
C GLU A 109 19.73 2.11 6.89
N ASP A 110 19.20 0.93 6.58
CA ASP A 110 19.91 -0.12 5.85
C ASP A 110 20.39 0.34 4.46
N ILE A 111 19.58 1.11 3.72
CA ILE A 111 19.96 1.67 2.41
C ILE A 111 21.11 2.67 2.56
N LEU A 112 21.03 3.56 3.56
CA LEU A 112 22.07 4.56 3.82
C LEU A 112 23.38 3.89 4.22
N ASP A 113 23.32 2.88 5.10
CA ASP A 113 24.48 2.10 5.53
C ASP A 113 25.10 1.34 4.36
N TYR A 114 24.27 0.67 3.54
CA TYR A 114 24.73 0.00 2.33
C TYR A 114 25.42 0.98 1.39
N TYR A 115 24.85 2.17 1.18
CA TYR A 115 25.46 3.19 0.31
C TYR A 115 26.80 3.66 0.87
N ALA A 116 26.88 4.00 2.15
CA ALA A 116 28.10 4.45 2.82
C ALA A 116 29.24 3.41 2.69
N LEU A 117 28.95 2.15 2.99
CA LEU A 117 29.92 1.04 2.89
C LEU A 117 30.44 0.81 1.47
N ASN A 118 29.68 1.18 0.45
CA ASN A 118 30.05 0.98 -0.95
C ASN A 118 30.62 2.25 -1.61
N THR A 119 30.37 3.44 -1.08
CA THR A 119 31.11 4.65 -1.48
C THR A 119 32.53 4.67 -0.90
N GLU A 120 32.75 4.14 0.31
CA GLU A 120 34.10 4.01 0.89
C GLU A 120 34.97 2.99 0.16
N LYS A 121 34.38 1.98 -0.49
CA LYS A 121 35.11 0.99 -1.30
C LYS A 121 35.55 1.48 -2.68
N ASN A 122 34.98 2.60 -3.14
CA ASN A 122 35.21 3.15 -4.49
C ASN A 122 35.90 4.53 -4.46
N ALA A 123 36.42 4.96 -3.30
CA ALA A 123 37.23 6.16 -3.11
C ALA A 123 38.69 5.77 -2.84
#